data_AF-A0A4S8LUL2-F1
#
_entry.id   AF-A0A4S8LUL2-F1
#
_cell.length_a   1.000
_cell.length_b   1.000
_cell.length_c   1.000
_cell.angle_alpha   90.00
_cell.angle_beta   90.00
_cell.angle_gamma   90.00
#
_symmetry.space_group_name_H-M   'P 1'
#
loop_
_entity.id
_entity.type
_entity.pdbx_description
1 polymer ?
#
loop_
_entity_poly.entity_id
_entity_poly.type
_entity_poly.pdbx_seq_one_letter_code
_entity_poly.pdbx_strand_id
1 'polypeptide(L)'
;MKSTIDSQTVSYLANIKKITMVDIATFKTLVVYDYLISLDSEVRLVWRAPWNLGKILYLLTRYLGLVGAIVTVIFDTVQFIPLESCEPLSETMTYIIFIDFCLSGAHNLTRYDPPLVVPLYHN
;
A
#
# COMPACT_ATOMS: atom_id res chain seq x y z
N MET A 1 25.81 -28.85 13.16
CA MET A 1 25.11 -28.59 14.44
C MET A 1 23.62 -28.52 14.14
N LYS A 2 22.85 -29.57 14.45
CA LYS A 2 21.41 -29.63 14.18
C LYS A 2 20.71 -28.99 15.38
N SER A 3 20.24 -27.75 15.24
CA SER A 3 19.44 -27.12 16.29
C SER A 3 18.13 -27.89 16.40
N THR A 4 17.90 -28.52 17.55
CA THR A 4 16.60 -29.09 17.89
C THR A 4 15.66 -27.91 18.06
N ILE A 5 14.87 -27.60 17.02
CA ILE A 5 13.83 -26.58 17.10
C ILE A 5 12.86 -27.01 18.20
N ASP A 6 12.65 -26.16 19.18
CA ASP A 6 11.78 -26.44 20.31
C ASP A 6 10.31 -26.50 19.85
N SER A 7 9.50 -27.31 20.54
CA SER A 7 8.09 -27.52 20.19
C SER A 7 7.25 -26.24 20.29
N GLN A 8 7.67 -25.28 21.14
CA GLN A 8 6.97 -24.01 21.30
C GLN A 8 7.14 -23.13 20.06
N THR A 9 8.36 -23.01 19.54
CA THR A 9 8.72 -22.30 18.32
C THR A 9 7.94 -22.86 17.13
N VAL A 10 7.81 -24.18 17.00
CA VAL A 10 7.00 -24.78 15.93
C VAL A 10 5.53 -24.36 16.03
N SER A 11 4.96 -24.38 17.24
CA SER A 11 3.56 -23.97 17.44
C SER A 11 3.33 -22.47 17.18
N TYR A 12 4.29 -21.62 17.58
CA TYR A 12 4.25 -20.18 17.34
C TYR A 12 4.31 -19.86 15.84
N LEU A 13 5.24 -20.47 15.12
CA LEU A 13 5.37 -20.33 13.67
C LEU A 13 4.11 -20.81 12.93
N ALA A 14 3.50 -21.90 13.40
CA ALA A 14 2.26 -22.41 12.82
C ALA A 14 1.10 -21.41 12.99
N ASN A 15 1.02 -20.71 14.13
CA ASN A 15 -0.01 -19.71 14.38
C ASN A 15 0.21 -18.45 13.55
N ILE A 16 1.46 -17.97 13.43
CA ILE A 16 1.78 -16.84 12.55
C ILE A 16 1.42 -17.16 11.10
N LYS A 17 1.84 -18.34 10.60
CA LYS A 17 1.55 -18.74 9.22
C LYS A 17 0.05 -18.74 8.91
N LYS A 18 -0.78 -19.17 9.86
CA LYS A 18 -2.25 -19.12 9.73
C LYS A 18 -2.76 -17.68 9.64
N ILE A 19 -2.31 -16.79 10.53
CA ILE A 19 -2.73 -15.38 10.54
C ILE A 19 -2.34 -14.70 9.23
N THR A 20 -1.09 -14.86 8.80
CA THR A 20 -0.58 -14.28 7.56
C THR A 20 -1.32 -14.80 6.33
N MET A 21 -1.68 -16.08 6.27
CA MET A 21 -2.48 -16.62 5.17
C MET A 21 -3.87 -16.00 5.08
N VAL A 22 -4.54 -15.81 6.22
CA VAL A 22 -5.86 -15.18 6.26
C VAL A 22 -5.77 -13.70 5.87
N ASP A 23 -4.74 -12.99 6.34
CA ASP A 23 -4.49 -11.60 5.97
C ASP A 23 -4.28 -11.44 4.46
N ILE A 24 -3.38 -12.23 3.87
CA ILE A 24 -3.15 -12.23 2.42
C ILE A 24 -4.44 -12.55 1.65
N ALA A 25 -5.17 -13.57 2.07
CA ALA A 25 -6.38 -14.00 1.39
C ALA A 25 -7.50 -12.96 1.41
N THR A 26 -7.55 -12.10 2.43
CA THR A 26 -8.68 -11.17 2.63
C THR A 26 -8.30 -9.75 2.27
N PHE A 27 -7.28 -9.20 2.93
CA PHE A 27 -6.91 -7.80 2.77
C PHE A 27 -6.28 -7.57 1.40
N LYS A 28 -5.31 -8.39 1.02
CA LYS A 28 -4.52 -8.17 -0.19
C LYS A 28 -5.31 -8.48 -1.47
N THR A 29 -6.22 -9.45 -1.43
CA THR A 29 -7.13 -9.73 -2.55
C THR A 29 -8.14 -8.60 -2.77
N LEU A 30 -8.69 -8.04 -1.69
CA LEU A 30 -9.64 -6.94 -1.75
C LEU A 30 -8.97 -5.67 -2.28
N VAL A 31 -7.74 -5.39 -1.85
CA VAL A 31 -6.92 -4.31 -2.42
C VAL A 31 -6.75 -4.53 -3.91
N VAL A 32 -6.23 -5.67 -4.37
CA VAL A 32 -6.04 -5.92 -5.81
C VAL A 32 -7.35 -5.79 -6.60
N TYR A 33 -8.46 -6.28 -6.04
CA TYR A 33 -9.77 -6.16 -6.66
C TYR A 33 -10.23 -4.71 -6.83
N ASP A 34 -10.08 -3.87 -5.81
CA ASP A 34 -10.42 -2.44 -5.85
C ASP A 34 -9.58 -1.67 -6.88
N TYR A 35 -8.32 -2.08 -7.07
CA TYR A 35 -7.47 -1.52 -8.12
C TYR A 35 -7.93 -1.92 -9.51
N LEU A 36 -8.25 -3.20 -9.74
CA LEU A 36 -8.68 -3.69 -11.06
C LEU A 36 -9.96 -3.01 -11.54
N ILE A 37 -10.93 -2.80 -10.65
CA ILE A 37 -12.19 -2.13 -11.02
C ILE A 37 -11.98 -0.64 -11.29
N SER A 38 -11.09 0.01 -10.54
CA SER A 38 -10.77 1.42 -10.74
C SER A 38 -9.93 1.68 -12.00
N LEU A 39 -9.10 0.72 -12.41
CA LEU A 39 -8.10 0.90 -13.46
C LEU A 39 -8.72 1.20 -14.83
N ASP A 40 -9.84 0.58 -15.21
CA ASP A 40 -10.50 0.88 -16.50
C ASP A 40 -10.91 2.37 -16.57
N SER A 41 -11.46 2.89 -15.47
CA SER A 41 -11.86 4.29 -15.39
C SER A 41 -10.64 5.24 -15.41
N GLU A 42 -9.54 4.87 -14.75
CA GLU A 42 -8.30 5.65 -14.75
C GLU A 42 -7.63 5.70 -16.12
N VAL A 43 -7.55 4.57 -16.83
CA VAL A 43 -6.97 4.53 -18.17
C VAL A 43 -7.78 5.39 -19.13
N ARG A 44 -9.12 5.38 -19.01
CA ARG A 44 -9.97 6.21 -19.86
C ARG A 44 -9.86 7.70 -19.56
N LEU A 45 -9.79 8.09 -18.29
CA LEU A 45 -9.89 9.49 -17.85
C LEU A 45 -8.53 10.15 -17.61
N VAL A 46 -7.57 9.44 -17.04
CA VAL A 46 -6.26 9.97 -16.64
C VAL A 46 -5.25 9.80 -17.78
N TRP A 47 -5.15 8.60 -18.37
CA TRP A 47 -4.10 8.29 -19.35
C TRP A 47 -4.35 8.93 -20.72
N ARG A 48 -5.60 9.17 -21.10
CA ARG A 48 -5.95 9.85 -22.36
C ARG A 48 -5.87 11.38 -22.29
N ALA A 49 -5.79 11.94 -21.09
CA ALA A 49 -5.77 13.38 -20.85
C ALA A 49 -4.31 13.89 -20.77
N PRO A 50 -4.03 15.17 -21.10
CA PRO A 50 -2.66 15.70 -21.17
C PRO A 50 -1.89 15.47 -19.87
N TRP A 51 -0.67 14.95 -19.97
CA TRP A 51 0.18 14.62 -18.83
C TRP A 51 0.57 15.89 -18.09
N ASN A 52 0.29 15.93 -16.79
CA ASN A 52 0.65 17.03 -15.92
C ASN A 52 1.32 16.48 -14.65
N LEU A 53 2.17 17.26 -13.99
CA LEU A 53 2.94 16.80 -12.84
C LEU A 53 2.05 16.25 -11.71
N GLY A 54 0.89 16.86 -11.49
CA GLY A 54 -0.09 16.36 -10.50
C GLY A 54 -0.65 14.97 -10.82
N LYS A 55 -0.78 14.60 -12.11
CA LYS A 55 -1.21 13.26 -12.50
C LYS A 55 -0.11 12.23 -12.27
N ILE A 56 1.14 12.58 -12.55
CA ILE A 56 2.29 11.70 -12.28
C ILE A 56 2.40 11.45 -10.79
N LEU A 57 2.27 12.49 -9.96
CA LEU A 57 2.30 12.36 -8.51
C LEU A 57 1.13 11.48 -8.01
N TYR A 58 -0.08 11.70 -8.53
CA TYR A 58 -1.25 10.88 -8.21
C TYR A 58 -1.05 9.40 -8.55
N LEU A 59 -0.54 9.11 -9.75
CA LEU A 59 -0.25 7.74 -10.17
C LEU A 59 0.85 7.14 -9.30
N LEU A 60 1.94 7.87 -9.03
CA LEU A 60 3.02 7.38 -8.17
C LEU A 60 2.52 7.01 -6.78
N THR A 61 1.75 7.86 -6.11
CA THR A 61 1.18 7.53 -4.79
C THR A 61 0.32 6.26 -4.88
N ARG A 62 -0.55 6.19 -5.89
CA ARG A 62 -1.46 5.04 -6.07
C ARG A 62 -0.71 3.74 -6.35
N TYR A 63 0.30 3.75 -7.22
CA TYR A 63 1.03 2.54 -7.58
C TYR A 63 2.12 2.16 -6.57
N LEU A 64 2.68 3.12 -5.81
CA LEU A 64 3.65 2.83 -4.73
C LEU A 64 3.00 2.01 -3.61
N GLY A 65 1.79 2.34 -3.19
CA GLY A 65 1.04 1.54 -2.22
C GLY A 65 0.76 0.12 -2.70
N LEU A 66 0.42 -0.04 -3.99
CA LEU A 66 0.19 -1.36 -4.60
C LEU A 66 1.49 -2.18 -4.72
N VAL A 67 2.60 -1.54 -5.13
CA VAL A 67 3.91 -2.19 -5.17
C VAL A 67 4.32 -2.63 -3.77
N GLY A 68 4.16 -1.77 -2.75
CA GLY A 68 4.41 -2.13 -1.36
C GLY A 68 3.57 -3.34 -0.92
N ALA A 69 2.27 -3.35 -1.22
CA ALA A 69 1.39 -4.46 -0.90
C ALA A 69 1.81 -5.78 -1.56
N ILE A 70 2.09 -5.77 -2.87
CA ILE A 70 2.56 -6.94 -3.63
C ILE A 70 3.86 -7.46 -3.06
N VAL A 71 4.80 -6.56 -2.81
CA VAL A 71 6.11 -6.89 -2.28
C VAL A 71 5.94 -7.58 -0.92
N THR A 72 5.09 -7.06 -0.03
CA THR A 72 4.75 -7.72 1.24
C THR A 72 4.08 -9.08 1.04
N VAL A 73 3.19 -9.28 0.05
CA VAL A 73 2.65 -10.63 -0.29
C VAL A 73 3.78 -11.60 -0.58
N ILE A 74 4.71 -11.19 -1.44
CA ILE A 74 5.82 -12.03 -1.87
C ILE A 74 6.69 -12.35 -0.65
N PHE A 75 6.97 -11.37 0.22
CA PHE A 75 7.70 -11.58 1.46
C PHE A 75 7.03 -12.61 2.39
N ASP A 76 5.73 -12.47 2.60
CA ASP A 76 4.97 -13.36 3.48
C ASP A 76 4.82 -14.79 2.91
N THR A 77 4.80 -14.93 1.58
CA THR A 77 4.59 -16.22 0.90
C THR A 77 5.89 -16.97 0.62
N VAL A 78 6.99 -16.25 0.40
CA VAL A 78 8.31 -16.85 0.14
C VAL A 78 8.95 -17.20 1.48
N GLN A 79 8.86 -18.47 1.88
CA GLN A 79 9.35 -18.97 3.17
C GLN A 79 10.88 -18.92 3.39
N PHE A 80 11.67 -18.37 2.45
CA PHE A 80 13.14 -18.50 2.40
C PHE A 80 13.84 -17.16 2.21
N ILE A 81 13.55 -16.19 3.08
CA ILE A 81 14.22 -14.90 3.03
C ILE A 81 15.25 -14.90 4.16
N PRO A 82 16.54 -14.78 3.83
CA PRO A 82 17.58 -14.81 4.84
C PRO A 82 17.42 -13.61 5.77
N LEU A 83 17.60 -13.86 7.08
CA LEU A 83 17.37 -12.87 8.14
C LEU A 83 18.11 -11.55 7.91
N GLU A 84 19.26 -11.61 7.21
CA GLU A 84 20.09 -10.47 6.83
C GLU A 84 19.40 -9.45 5.91
N SER A 85 18.40 -9.88 5.13
CA SER A 85 17.66 -9.00 4.22
C SER A 85 16.43 -8.38 4.86
N CYS A 86 16.07 -8.79 6.09
CA CYS A 86 14.83 -8.36 6.74
C CYS A 86 14.91 -6.93 7.27
N GLU A 87 16.07 -6.53 7.81
CA GLU A 87 16.28 -5.22 8.44
C GLU A 87 16.16 -4.06 7.42
N PRO A 88 16.99 -3.96 6.37
CA PRO A 88 16.92 -2.85 5.41
C PRO A 88 15.58 -2.82 4.66
N LEU A 89 14.96 -3.98 4.49
CA LEU A 89 13.68 -4.13 3.84
C LEU A 89 12.54 -3.62 4.72
N SER A 90 12.53 -3.96 6.01
CA SER A 90 11.53 -3.48 6.97
C SER A 90 11.58 -1.97 7.13
N GLU A 91 12.78 -1.39 7.08
CA GLU A 91 12.98 0.05 7.06
C GLU A 91 12.39 0.66 5.78
N THR A 92 12.73 0.09 4.62
CA THR A 92 12.20 0.54 3.32
C THR A 92 10.68 0.50 3.28
N MET A 93 10.05 -0.56 3.79
CA MET A 93 8.58 -0.68 3.87
C MET A 93 7.96 0.39 4.78
N THR A 94 8.62 0.69 5.89
CA THR A 94 8.15 1.71 6.83
C THR A 94 8.21 3.10 6.18
N TYR A 95 9.29 3.41 5.45
CA TYR A 95 9.38 4.66 4.69
C TYR A 95 8.31 4.75 3.59
N ILE A 96 8.06 3.67 2.85
CA ILE A 96 7.01 3.64 1.83
C ILE A 96 5.64 3.91 2.44
N ILE A 97 5.28 3.23 3.54
CA ILE A 97 4.00 3.41 4.22
C ILE A 97 3.87 4.83 4.80
N PHE A 98 4.95 5.37 5.35
CA PHE A 98 4.97 6.72 5.90
C PHE A 98 4.74 7.79 4.83
N ILE A 99 5.41 7.64 3.68
CA ILE A 99 5.21 8.52 2.52
C ILE A 99 3.76 8.44 2.03
N ASP A 100 3.20 7.23 1.94
CA ASP A 100 1.81 7.02 1.51
C ASP A 100 0.79 7.65 2.46
N PHE A 101 1.05 7.56 3.77
CA PHE A 101 0.23 8.23 4.79
C PHE A 101 0.30 9.75 4.66
N CYS A 102 1.50 10.33 4.50
CA CYS A 102 1.67 11.77 4.31
C CYS A 102 0.96 12.27 3.04
N LEU A 103 1.07 11.52 1.94
CA LEU A 103 0.42 11.86 0.67
C LEU A 103 -1.12 11.74 0.77
N SER A 104 -1.62 10.71 1.44
CA SER A 104 -3.05 10.54 1.70
C SER A 104 -3.61 11.63 2.61
N GLY A 105 -2.85 12.03 3.64
CA GLY A 105 -3.18 13.15 4.52
C GLY A 105 -3.21 14.48 3.76
N ALA A 106 -2.20 14.75 2.95
CA ALA A 106 -2.14 15.95 2.11
C ALA A 106 -3.31 16.01 1.11
N HIS A 107 -3.63 14.89 0.46
CA HIS A 107 -4.78 14.80 -0.44
C HIS A 107 -6.11 15.06 0.28
N ASN A 108 -6.30 14.51 1.49
CA ASN A 108 -7.50 14.79 2.30
C ASN A 108 -7.61 16.27 2.70
N LEU A 109 -6.50 16.92 3.02
CA LEU A 109 -6.50 18.35 3.35
C LEU A 109 -6.86 19.21 2.14
N THR A 110 -6.41 18.87 0.93
CA THR A 110 -6.80 19.58 -0.30
C THR A 110 -8.28 19.41 -0.68
N ARG A 111 -8.95 18.35 -0.21
CA ARG A 111 -10.41 18.20 -0.36
C ARG A 111 -11.22 18.99 0.66
N TYR A 112 -10.60 19.41 1.75
CA TYR A 112 -11.24 20.15 2.84
C TYR A 112 -11.12 21.67 2.67
N ASP A 113 -10.85 22.18 1.45
CA ASP A 113 -11.07 23.59 1.16
C ASP A 113 -12.59 23.86 1.22
N PRO A 114 -13.07 24.72 2.14
CA PRO A 114 -14.46 25.16 2.11
C PRO A 114 -14.73 25.85 0.77
N PRO A 115 -15.96 25.76 0.21
CA PRO A 115 -16.30 26.50 -1.00
C PRO A 115 -15.98 27.98 -0.75
N LEU A 116 -15.13 28.55 -1.61
CA LEU A 116 -14.89 29.99 -1.69
C LEU A 116 -16.25 30.69 -1.59
N VAL A 117 -16.48 31.38 -0.46
CA VAL A 117 -17.64 32.25 -0.30
C VAL A 117 -17.53 33.29 -1.42
N VAL A 118 -18.41 33.16 -2.40
CA VAL A 118 -18.58 34.12 -3.48
C VAL A 118 -18.74 35.51 -2.83
N PRO A 119 -17.95 36.52 -3.19
CA PRO A 119 -18.19 37.86 -2.66
C PRO A 119 -19.57 38.28 -3.14
N LEU A 120 -20.53 38.35 -2.22
CA LEU A 120 -21.84 38.94 -2.44
C LEU A 120 -21.60 40.41 -2.85
N TYR A 121 -21.62 40.66 -4.15
CA TYR A 121 -21.86 42.00 -4.67
C TYR A 121 -23.32 42.32 -4.38
N HIS A 122 -23.57 43.10 -3.33
CA HIS A 122 -24.87 43.74 -3.13
C HIS A 122 -24.68 45.25 -3.08
N ASN A 123 -25.36 45.87 -4.04
CA ASN A 123 -25.66 47.29 -4.22
C ASN A 123 -26.31 47.89 -2.98
#